data_AF-A0A8B7Z9U2-F1
#
_entry.id   AF-A0A8B7Z9U2-F1
#
_cell.length_a   1.000
_cell.length_b   1.000
_cell.length_c   1.000
_cell.angle_alpha   90.00
_cell.angle_beta   90.00
_cell.angle_gamma   90.00
#
_symmetry.space_group_name_H-M   'P 1'
#
loop_
_entity.id
_entity.type
_entity.pdbx_description
1 polymer ?
#
loop_
_entity_poly.entity_id
_entity_poly.type
_entity_poly.pdbx_seq_one_letter_code
_entity_poly.pdbx_strand_id
1 'polypeptide(L)'
;MAAALQAQIKTSEKYNRELFEQWHIADPEAVSLTKAATEYINFGREVSEEMSPVYLLIAMLPCEKLWGWLANEIRSRIDATNIYSFWIEEHLISVSTLTNFIDDNAERYDVDLDTAVYVYQKALSLEVNFFQSATQGTS
;
A
#
# COMPACT_ATOMS: atom_id res chain seq x y z
N MET A 1 -11.24 0.90 -21.40
CA MET A 1 -10.13 1.41 -20.57
C MET A 1 -10.44 2.77 -19.95
N ALA A 2 -10.82 3.81 -20.73
CA ALA A 2 -11.15 5.14 -20.20
C ALA A 2 -12.27 5.18 -19.14
N ALA A 3 -13.37 4.43 -19.34
CA ALA A 3 -14.47 4.39 -18.37
C ALA A 3 -14.10 3.73 -17.03
N ALA A 4 -13.25 2.70 -17.05
CA ALA A 4 -12.76 2.04 -15.85
C ALA A 4 -11.82 2.96 -15.05
N LEU A 5 -10.92 3.66 -15.75
CA LEU A 5 -10.04 4.66 -15.14
C LEU A 5 -10.85 5.81 -14.50
N GLN A 6 -11.87 6.31 -15.19
CA GLN A 6 -12.76 7.34 -14.64
C GLN A 6 -13.55 6.87 -13.42
N ALA A 7 -14.01 5.61 -13.41
CA ALA A 7 -14.65 5.04 -12.23
C ALA A 7 -13.69 4.95 -11.05
N GLN A 8 -12.43 4.55 -11.29
CA GLN A 8 -11.41 4.46 -10.26
C GLN A 8 -10.98 5.82 -9.71
N ILE A 9 -10.90 6.86 -10.56
CA ILE A 9 -10.68 8.24 -10.13
C ILE A 9 -11.82 8.68 -9.19
N LYS A 10 -13.08 8.47 -9.57
CA LYS A 10 -14.23 8.84 -8.72
C LYS A 10 -14.24 8.11 -7.38
N THR A 11 -13.89 6.82 -7.37
CA THR A 11 -13.76 6.04 -6.13
C THR A 11 -12.64 6.60 -5.26
N SER A 12 -11.50 6.96 -5.85
CA SER A 12 -10.35 7.55 -5.13
C SER A 12 -10.69 8.93 -4.56
N GLU A 13 -11.37 9.79 -5.32
CA GLU A 13 -11.85 11.10 -4.87
C GLU A 13 -12.85 10.97 -3.70
N LYS A 14 -13.76 9.98 -3.78
CA LYS A 14 -14.70 9.70 -2.70
C LYS A 14 -13.96 9.25 -1.44
N TYR A 15 -13.06 8.28 -1.57
CA TYR A 15 -12.25 7.77 -0.46
C TYR A 15 -11.45 8.89 0.21
N ASN A 16 -10.72 9.70 -0.58
CA ASN A 16 -9.92 10.81 -0.06
C ASN A 16 -10.79 11.85 0.65
N ARG A 17 -11.97 12.18 0.11
CA ARG A 17 -12.89 13.12 0.77
C ARG A 17 -13.39 12.60 2.12
N GLU A 18 -13.81 11.33 2.18
CA GLU A 18 -14.27 10.70 3.42
C GLU A 18 -13.14 10.63 4.45
N LEU A 19 -11.93 10.31 4.01
CA LEU A 19 -10.73 10.31 4.86
C LEU A 19 -10.43 11.71 5.40
N PHE A 20 -10.40 12.73 4.55
CA PHE A 20 -10.10 14.10 4.99
C PHE A 20 -11.15 14.66 5.94
N GLU A 21 -12.43 14.33 5.73
CA GLU A 21 -13.50 14.68 6.65
C GLU A 21 -13.34 14.00 8.02
N GLN A 22 -13.10 12.69 8.05
CA GLN A 22 -12.90 11.92 9.28
C GLN A 22 -11.67 12.36 10.08
N TRP A 23 -10.59 12.71 9.38
CA TRP A 23 -9.32 13.11 9.99
C TRP A 23 -9.22 14.64 10.18
N HIS A 24 -10.29 15.39 9.90
CA HIS A 24 -10.34 16.85 10.00
C HIS A 24 -9.23 17.59 9.24
N ILE A 25 -8.85 17.06 8.08
CA ILE A 25 -7.87 17.68 7.17
C ILE A 25 -8.62 18.69 6.29
N ALA A 26 -8.51 19.98 6.63
CA ALA A 26 -9.22 21.06 5.93
C ALA A 26 -8.60 21.42 4.57
N ASP A 27 -7.28 21.25 4.45
CA ASP A 27 -6.53 21.53 3.23
C ASP A 27 -5.55 20.37 2.96
N PRO A 28 -5.73 19.59 1.88
CA PRO A 28 -4.80 18.53 1.51
C PRO A 28 -3.39 19.04 1.24
N GLU A 29 -3.22 20.28 0.79
CA GLU A 29 -1.91 20.89 0.57
C GLU A 29 -1.18 21.20 1.88
N ALA A 30 -1.90 21.26 3.00
CA ALA A 30 -1.31 21.41 4.33
C ALA A 30 -0.69 20.11 4.87
N VAL A 31 -0.89 18.97 4.19
CA VAL A 31 -0.31 17.68 4.59
C VAL A 31 1.11 17.58 4.05
N SER A 32 2.10 17.72 4.94
CA SER A 32 3.49 17.49 4.59
C SER A 32 3.82 16.00 4.69
N LEU A 33 4.24 15.41 3.56
CA LEU A 33 4.71 14.03 3.53
C LEU A 33 6.09 13.93 4.18
N THR A 34 6.30 12.88 4.97
CA THR A 34 7.65 12.53 5.42
C THR A 34 8.52 12.14 4.22
N LYS A 35 9.85 12.16 4.41
CA LYS A 35 10.78 11.66 3.40
C LYS A 35 10.46 10.20 3.01
N ALA A 36 10.17 9.34 3.98
CA ALA A 36 9.84 7.94 3.73
C ALA A 36 8.53 7.79 2.92
N ALA A 37 7.49 8.54 3.27
CA ALA A 37 6.23 8.56 2.51
C ALA A 37 6.44 9.05 1.07
N THR A 38 7.28 10.08 0.90
CA THR A 38 7.62 10.64 -0.41
C THR A 38 8.38 9.64 -1.28
N GLU A 39 9.36 8.95 -0.71
CA GLU A 39 10.13 7.90 -1.40
C GLU A 39 9.25 6.72 -1.82
N TYR A 40 8.31 6.30 -0.95
CA TYR A 40 7.34 5.24 -1.26
C TYR A 40 6.49 5.61 -2.48
N ILE A 41 5.87 6.79 -2.47
CA ILE A 41 4.98 7.25 -3.56
C ILE A 41 5.77 7.45 -4.86
N ASN A 42 6.96 8.04 -4.78
CA ASN A 42 7.81 8.27 -5.95
C ASN A 42 8.22 6.95 -6.61
N PHE A 43 8.53 5.91 -5.83
CA PHE A 43 8.84 4.59 -6.38
C PHE A 43 7.64 3.99 -7.13
N GLY A 44 6.44 4.08 -6.56
CA GLY A 44 5.22 3.64 -7.26
C GLY A 44 5.00 4.40 -8.57
N ARG A 45 5.25 5.72 -8.59
CA ARG A 45 5.17 6.54 -9.81
C ARG A 45 6.20 6.11 -10.85
N GLU A 46 7.47 5.96 -10.46
CA GLU A 46 8.56 5.52 -11.34
C GLU A 46 8.22 4.18 -12.02
N VAL A 47 7.80 3.19 -11.24
CA VAL A 47 7.38 1.89 -11.77
C VAL A 47 6.22 2.04 -12.77
N SER A 48 5.25 2.91 -12.48
CA SER A 48 4.10 3.12 -13.37
C SER A 48 4.43 3.85 -14.68
N GLU A 49 5.46 4.71 -14.67
CA GLU A 49 5.87 5.51 -15.82
C GLU A 49 6.87 4.77 -16.71
N GLU A 50 7.73 3.94 -16.12
CA GLU A 50 8.89 3.36 -16.79
C GLU A 50 8.75 1.86 -17.09
N MET A 51 7.81 1.16 -16.46
CA MET A 51 7.70 -0.31 -16.55
C MET A 51 6.34 -0.76 -17.10
N SER A 52 6.24 -2.07 -17.42
CA SER A 52 4.96 -2.69 -17.75
C SER A 52 3.97 -2.54 -16.58
N PRO A 53 2.66 -2.28 -16.83
CA PRO A 53 1.67 -2.04 -15.78
C PRO A 53 1.58 -3.14 -14.71
N VAL A 54 1.94 -4.38 -15.04
CA VAL A 54 1.97 -5.50 -14.09
C VAL A 54 2.96 -5.26 -12.94
N TYR A 55 4.06 -4.54 -13.18
CA TYR A 55 5.05 -4.25 -12.14
C TYR A 55 4.54 -3.26 -11.11
N LEU A 56 3.61 -2.36 -11.47
CA LEU A 56 2.93 -1.52 -10.48
C LEU A 56 2.09 -2.38 -9.53
N LEU A 57 1.42 -3.41 -10.05
CA LEU A 57 0.66 -4.36 -9.23
C LEU A 57 1.61 -5.13 -8.30
N ILE A 58 2.77 -5.54 -8.79
CA ILE A 58 3.82 -6.20 -8.00
C ILE A 58 4.36 -5.25 -6.91
N ALA A 59 4.54 -3.96 -7.21
CA ALA A 59 4.96 -2.95 -6.24
C ALA A 59 3.89 -2.71 -5.14
N MET A 60 2.61 -2.98 -5.42
CA MET A 60 1.51 -2.90 -4.45
C MET A 60 1.33 -4.18 -3.62
N LEU A 61 1.86 -5.33 -4.03
CA LEU A 61 1.70 -6.58 -3.30
C LEU A 61 2.21 -6.56 -1.85
N PRO A 62 3.34 -5.90 -1.51
CA PRO A 62 3.80 -5.82 -0.14
C PRO A 62 2.75 -5.25 0.82
N CYS A 63 2.07 -4.15 0.47
CA CYS A 63 1.11 -3.53 1.39
C CYS A 63 -0.09 -4.46 1.68
N GLU A 64 -0.64 -5.09 0.64
CA GLU A 64 -1.81 -5.97 0.75
C GLU A 64 -1.54 -7.24 1.59
N LYS A 65 -0.29 -7.75 1.53
CA LYS A 65 0.12 -8.94 2.30
C LYS A 65 0.67 -8.62 3.68
N LEU A 66 1.50 -7.58 3.79
CA LEU A 66 2.25 -7.26 5.00
C LEU A 66 1.33 -6.86 6.14
N TRP A 67 0.32 -6.03 5.87
CA TRP A 67 -0.55 -5.49 6.92
C TRP A 67 -1.38 -6.58 7.58
N GLY A 68 -1.95 -7.51 6.80
CA GLY A 68 -2.69 -8.65 7.35
C GLY A 68 -1.79 -9.69 8.01
N TRP A 69 -0.59 -9.92 7.48
CA TRP A 69 0.40 -10.76 8.18
C TRP A 69 0.80 -10.15 9.53
N LEU A 70 1.08 -8.85 9.57
CA LEU A 70 1.46 -8.13 10.79
C LEU A 70 0.33 -8.14 11.83
N ALA A 71 -0.91 -7.91 11.41
CA ALA A 71 -2.07 -7.99 12.29
C ALA A 71 -2.20 -9.39 12.94
N ASN A 72 -2.02 -10.46 12.17
CA ASN A 72 -2.01 -11.83 12.69
C ASN A 72 -0.89 -12.07 13.72
N GLU A 73 0.33 -11.61 13.41
CA GLU A 73 1.47 -11.74 14.32
C GLU A 73 1.23 -11.00 15.65
N ILE A 74 0.71 -9.77 15.60
CA ILE A 74 0.44 -8.97 16.79
C ILE A 74 -0.70 -9.57 17.61
N ARG A 75 -1.80 -9.98 16.97
CA ARG A 75 -2.98 -10.55 17.64
C ARG A 75 -2.64 -11.70 18.56
N SER A 76 -1.70 -12.56 18.16
CA SER A 76 -1.26 -13.71 18.96
C SER A 76 -0.52 -13.33 20.25
N ARG A 77 -0.16 -12.05 20.44
CA ARG A 77 0.73 -11.55 21.49
C ARG A 77 0.14 -10.42 22.34
N ILE A 78 -1.10 -10.00 22.08
CA ILE A 78 -1.75 -8.89 22.79
C ILE A 78 -3.02 -9.32 23.52
N ASP A 79 -3.41 -8.56 24.55
CA ASP A 79 -4.68 -8.72 25.27
C ASP A 79 -5.82 -8.05 24.50
N ALA A 80 -7.05 -8.56 24.66
CA ALA A 80 -8.28 -7.97 24.15
C ALA A 80 -8.55 -6.53 24.67
N THR A 81 -7.88 -6.11 25.74
CA THR A 81 -7.94 -4.72 26.25
C THR A 81 -6.95 -3.76 25.58
N ASN A 82 -6.17 -4.22 24.59
CA ASN A 82 -5.23 -3.35 23.88
C ASN A 82 -5.98 -2.22 23.15
N ILE A 83 -5.55 -0.97 23.36
CA ILE A 83 -6.18 0.22 22.78
C ILE A 83 -6.13 0.26 21.25
N TYR A 84 -5.24 -0.51 20.62
CA TYR A 84 -5.09 -0.65 19.17
C TYR A 84 -5.77 -1.92 18.62
N SER A 85 -6.59 -2.62 19.41
CA SER A 85 -7.27 -3.85 18.95
C SER A 85 -8.14 -3.61 17.70
N PHE A 86 -8.73 -2.42 17.56
CA PHE A 86 -9.53 -2.07 16.37
C PHE A 86 -8.70 -2.16 15.08
N TRP A 87 -7.47 -1.61 15.09
CA TRP A 87 -6.58 -1.63 13.94
C TRP A 87 -6.18 -3.06 13.58
N ILE A 88 -5.94 -3.91 14.58
CA ILE A 88 -5.58 -5.30 14.35
C ILE A 88 -6.74 -6.03 13.67
N GLU A 89 -7.94 -5.95 14.24
CA GLU A 89 -9.13 -6.65 13.71
C GLU A 89 -9.50 -6.18 12.29
N GLU A 90 -9.36 -4.89 11.98
CA GLU A 90 -9.59 -4.34 10.63
C GLU A 90 -8.68 -4.96 9.56
N HIS A 91 -7.46 -5.36 9.93
CA HIS A 91 -6.45 -5.83 8.98
C HIS A 91 -6.32 -7.36 8.92
N LEU A 92 -7.04 -8.14 9.75
CA LEU A 92 -6.96 -9.61 9.73
C LEU A 92 -7.50 -10.25 8.44
N ILE A 93 -8.34 -9.56 7.70
CA ILE A 93 -8.99 -10.08 6.49
C ILE A 93 -8.28 -9.49 5.27
N SER A 94 -7.44 -10.28 4.62
CA SER A 94 -6.90 -9.96 3.30
C SER A 94 -6.92 -11.22 2.43
N VAL A 95 -7.96 -11.37 1.62
CA VAL A 95 -7.95 -12.28 0.46
C VAL A 95 -7.38 -11.48 -0.70
N SER A 96 -6.13 -11.77 -1.08
CA SER A 96 -5.45 -11.00 -2.12
C SER A 96 -5.94 -11.39 -3.51
N THR A 97 -6.94 -10.65 -3.99
CA THR A 97 -7.43 -10.76 -5.38
C THR A 97 -6.32 -10.35 -6.37
N LEU A 98 -5.40 -9.48 -5.92
CA LEU A 98 -4.26 -9.00 -6.69
C LEU A 98 -3.23 -10.09 -6.99
N THR A 99 -2.93 -10.97 -6.02
CA THR A 99 -1.97 -12.08 -6.22
C THR A 99 -2.46 -12.98 -7.35
N ASN A 100 -3.73 -13.39 -7.30
CA ASN A 100 -4.31 -14.24 -8.33
C ASN A 100 -4.26 -13.55 -9.71
N PHE A 101 -4.58 -12.25 -9.77
CA PHE A 101 -4.50 -11.51 -11.03
C PHE A 101 -3.08 -11.49 -11.60
N ILE A 102 -2.06 -11.29 -10.78
CA ILE A 102 -0.67 -11.28 -11.23
C ILE A 102 -0.27 -12.67 -11.74
N ASP A 103 -0.55 -13.73 -10.97
CA ASP A 103 -0.23 -15.11 -11.34
C ASP A 103 -0.91 -15.51 -12.65
N ASP A 104 -2.21 -15.19 -12.80
CA ASP A 104 -3.00 -15.52 -14.00
C ASP A 104 -2.56 -14.75 -15.25
N ASN A 105 -1.81 -13.65 -15.09
CA ASN A 105 -1.41 -12.77 -16.20
C ASN A 105 0.11 -12.63 -16.38
N ALA A 106 0.93 -13.31 -15.58
CA ALA A 106 2.38 -13.15 -15.60
C ALA A 106 2.99 -13.47 -16.98
N GLU A 107 2.55 -14.58 -17.60
CA GLU A 107 2.98 -14.95 -18.96
C GLU A 107 2.50 -13.93 -20.01
N ARG A 108 1.27 -13.44 -19.87
CA ARG A 108 0.68 -12.45 -20.79
C ARG A 108 1.44 -11.13 -20.80
N TYR A 109 1.97 -10.71 -19.66
CA TYR A 109 2.71 -9.47 -19.52
C TYR A 109 4.23 -9.64 -19.65
N ASP A 110 4.71 -10.85 -20.00
CA ASP A 110 6.12 -11.18 -20.09
C ASP A 110 6.90 -10.75 -18.84
N VAL A 111 6.39 -11.15 -17.68
CA VAL A 111 6.99 -10.78 -16.39
C VAL A 111 8.37 -11.43 -16.27
N ASP A 112 9.39 -10.58 -16.19
CA ASP A 112 10.73 -10.97 -15.81
C ASP A 112 10.80 -11.14 -14.29
N LEU A 113 11.16 -12.35 -13.85
CA LEU A 113 11.11 -12.72 -12.45
C LEU A 113 12.12 -11.94 -11.60
N ASP A 114 13.31 -11.67 -12.13
CA ASP A 114 14.34 -10.95 -11.39
C ASP A 114 13.92 -9.49 -11.15
N THR A 115 13.32 -8.87 -12.17
CA THR A 115 12.72 -7.53 -12.09
C THR A 115 11.55 -7.52 -11.11
N ALA A 116 10.67 -8.52 -11.16
CA ALA A 116 9.55 -8.64 -10.22
C ALA A 116 10.02 -8.75 -8.77
N VAL A 117 11.04 -9.59 -8.51
CA VAL A 117 11.65 -9.75 -7.19
C VAL A 117 12.27 -8.44 -6.71
N TYR A 118 13.01 -7.74 -7.58
CA TYR A 118 13.58 -6.43 -7.25
C TYR A 118 12.49 -5.42 -6.85
N VAL A 119 11.44 -5.30 -7.67
CA VAL A 119 10.34 -4.36 -7.42
C VAL A 119 9.64 -4.68 -6.10
N TYR A 120 9.32 -5.96 -5.86
CA TYR A 120 8.68 -6.41 -4.63
C TYR A 120 9.53 -6.12 -3.39
N GLN A 121 10.82 -6.48 -3.43
CA GLN A 121 11.76 -6.26 -2.31
C GLN A 121 11.98 -4.78 -2.02
N LYS A 122 12.05 -3.94 -3.07
CA LYS A 122 12.19 -2.51 -2.94
C LYS A 122 10.96 -1.89 -2.29
N ALA A 123 9.75 -2.23 -2.75
CA ALA A 123 8.50 -1.81 -2.14
C ALA A 123 8.37 -2.27 -0.68
N LEU A 124 8.71 -3.53 -0.37
CA LEU A 124 8.70 -4.04 1.00
C LEU A 124 9.69 -3.28 1.91
N SER A 125 10.86 -2.91 1.41
CA SER A 125 11.82 -2.10 2.19
C SER A 125 11.28 -0.68 2.45
N LEU A 126 10.53 -0.11 1.51
CA LEU A 126 9.90 1.19 1.67
C LEU A 126 8.76 1.14 2.71
N GLU A 127 7.98 0.05 2.78
CA GLU A 127 7.01 -0.17 3.88
C GLU A 127 7.71 -0.15 5.25
N VAL A 128 8.84 -0.86 5.39
CA VAL A 128 9.61 -0.88 6.64
C VAL A 128 10.07 0.53 7.02
N ASN A 129 10.60 1.28 6.06
CA ASN A 129 11.02 2.67 6.29
C ASN A 129 9.83 3.56 6.67
N PHE A 130 8.66 3.35 6.08
CA PHE A 130 7.44 4.06 6.41
C PHE A 130 7.04 3.84 7.88
N PHE A 131 6.94 2.58 8.32
CA PHE A 131 6.67 2.24 9.73
C PHE A 131 7.71 2.82 10.68
N GLN A 132 9.00 2.75 10.34
CA GLN A 132 10.06 3.33 11.15
C GLN A 132 9.91 4.85 11.28
N SER A 133 9.62 5.54 10.18
CA SER A 133 9.48 7.01 10.17
C SER A 133 8.30 7.51 11.03
N ALA A 134 7.26 6.69 11.22
CA ALA A 134 6.10 7.04 12.03
C ALA A 134 6.35 6.94 13.54
N THR A 135 7.38 6.21 13.96
CA THR A 135 7.70 5.97 15.38
C THR A 135 8.93 6.73 15.87
N GLN A 136 9.77 7.19 14.94
CA GLN A 136 10.88 8.08 15.23
C GLN A 136 10.33 9.51 15.27
N GLY A 137 10.12 10.04 16.48
CA GLY A 137 9.76 11.45 16.65
C GLY A 137 10.76 12.36 15.94
N THR A 138 10.28 13.41 15.29
CA THR A 138 11.13 14.45 14.72
C THR A 138 11.96 15.06 15.85
N SER A 139 13.24 14.73 15.91
CA SER A 139 14.23 15.40 16.77
C SER A 139 14.49 16.82 16.30
#